data_AF-A0A5K3FMJ0-F1
#
_entry.id   AF-A0A5K3FMJ0-F1
#
_cell.length_a   1.000
_cell.length_b   1.000
_cell.length_c   1.000
_cell.angle_alpha   90.00
_cell.angle_beta   90.00
_cell.angle_gamma   90.00
#
_symmetry.space_group_name_H-M   'P 1'
#
loop_
_entity.id
_entity.type
_entity.pdbx_description
1 polymer ?
#
loop_
_entity_poly.entity_id
_entity_poly.type
_entity_poly.pdbx_seq_one_letter_code
_entity_poly.pdbx_strand_id
1 'polypeptide(L)'
;MSYNNEEEVGAAISKSLSSQCLAREDLFITSKLWSNNHAPKDVRSACELSLKHLGLNYLDLYLIHFPAAFHEKPGKNYDVCDPCTVEYECQSLEETWKVGFATII
;
A
#
# COMPACT_ATOMS: atom_id res chain seq x y z
N MET A 1 -5.17 0.99 -4.62
CA MET A 1 -3.81 1.56 -4.69
C MET A 1 -3.95 2.98 -5.25
N SER A 2 -3.23 3.99 -4.73
CA SER A 2 -3.54 5.39 -5.09
C SER A 2 -2.84 5.88 -6.35
N TYR A 3 -1.56 5.54 -6.53
CA TYR A 3 -0.77 6.05 -7.66
C TYR A 3 -0.81 5.14 -8.89
N ASN A 4 -1.32 3.91 -8.73
CA ASN A 4 -1.51 2.93 -9.80
C ASN A 4 -0.28 2.71 -10.68
N ASN A 5 0.92 2.77 -10.09
CA ASN A 5 2.18 2.68 -10.82
C ASN A 5 3.25 1.81 -10.13
N GLU A 6 2.85 0.97 -9.16
CA GLU A 6 3.81 0.12 -8.44
C GLU A 6 4.44 -0.94 -9.37
N GLU A 7 3.75 -1.37 -10.44
CA GLU A 7 4.30 -2.31 -11.42
C GLU A 7 5.43 -1.68 -12.24
N GLU A 8 5.26 -0.43 -12.70
CA GLU A 8 6.27 0.32 -13.44
C GLU A 8 7.47 0.66 -12.54
N VAL A 9 7.21 1.01 -11.28
CA VAL A 9 8.28 1.22 -10.28
C VAL A 9 9.03 -0.09 -10.03
N GLY A 10 8.32 -1.22 -9.89
CA GLY A 10 8.94 -2.54 -9.74
C GLY A 10 9.82 -2.93 -10.92
N ALA A 11 9.38 -2.67 -12.15
CA ALA A 11 10.17 -2.90 -13.36
C ALA A 11 11.47 -2.06 -13.36
N ALA A 12 11.39 -0.80 -12.92
CA ALA A 12 12.56 0.06 -12.80
C ALA A 12 13.55 -0.44 -11.72
N ILE A 13 13.03 -0.86 -10.56
CA ILE A 13 13.85 -1.45 -9.49
C ILE A 13 14.56 -2.70 -10.00
N SER A 14 13.84 -3.65 -10.61
CA SER A 14 14.43 -4.88 -11.15
C SER A 14 15.53 -4.61 -12.18
N LYS A 15 15.33 -3.61 -13.05
CA LYS A 15 16.35 -3.17 -14.00
C LYS A 15 17.58 -2.59 -13.29
N SER A 16 17.41 -1.75 -12.26
CA SER A 16 18.53 -1.20 -11.49
C SER A 16 19.34 -2.28 -10.77
N LEU A 17 18.66 -3.25 -10.13
CA LEU A 17 19.31 -4.36 -9.45
C LEU A 17 20.10 -5.26 -10.42
N SER A 18 19.58 -5.50 -11.63
CA SER A 18 20.25 -6.36 -12.61
C SER A 18 21.36 -5.68 -13.43
N SER A 19 21.27 -4.36 -13.66
CA SER A 19 22.15 -3.65 -14.61
C SER A 19 23.15 -2.67 -13.98
N GLN A 20 22.93 -2.24 -12.73
CA GLN A 20 23.74 -1.20 -12.08
C GLN A 20 24.55 -1.72 -10.89
N CYS A 21 24.66 -3.04 -10.71
CA CYS A 21 25.34 -3.68 -9.56
C CYS A 21 24.84 -3.17 -8.19
N LEU A 22 23.59 -2.72 -8.10
CA LEU A 22 22.96 -2.37 -6.83
C LEU A 22 22.40 -3.64 -6.17
N ALA A 23 22.65 -3.79 -4.89
CA ALA A 23 21.98 -4.78 -4.06
C ALA A 23 20.60 -4.26 -3.63
N ARG A 24 19.71 -5.16 -3.20
CA ARG A 24 18.36 -4.76 -2.77
C ARG A 24 18.45 -3.83 -1.55
N GLU A 25 19.37 -4.09 -0.65
CA GLU A 25 19.67 -3.32 0.56
C GLU A 25 20.26 -1.92 0.29
N ASP A 26 20.69 -1.63 -0.94
CA ASP A 26 21.12 -0.27 -1.32
C ASP A 26 19.94 0.67 -1.61
N LEU A 27 18.72 0.12 -1.73
CA LEU A 27 17.51 0.86 -2.03
C LEU A 27 16.62 0.97 -0.78
N PHE A 28 16.08 2.16 -0.54
CA PHE A 28 15.05 2.37 0.48
C PHE A 28 13.67 2.53 -0.18
N ILE A 29 12.81 1.52 -0.04
CA ILE A 29 11.50 1.46 -0.69
C ILE A 29 10.39 1.63 0.36
N THR A 30 9.54 2.63 0.14
CA THR A 30 8.35 2.89 0.95
C THR A 30 7.08 2.71 0.14
N SER A 31 6.11 1.96 0.67
CA SER A 31 4.74 1.95 0.16
C SER A 31 3.75 2.36 1.26
N LYS A 32 2.46 2.49 0.92
CA LYS A 32 1.43 3.03 1.80
C LYS A 32 0.13 2.23 1.69
N LEU A 33 -0.43 1.85 2.84
CA LEU A 33 -1.77 1.30 2.97
C LEU A 33 -2.82 2.36 2.62
N TRP A 34 -3.67 2.08 1.65
CA TRP A 34 -4.75 2.97 1.25
C TRP A 34 -5.97 2.86 2.18
N SER A 35 -6.76 3.93 2.22
CA SER A 35 -7.92 4.10 3.12
C SER A 35 -9.00 3.01 3.04
N ASN A 36 -9.09 2.28 1.92
CA ASN A 36 -10.03 1.18 1.76
C ASN A 36 -9.54 -0.18 2.25
N ASN A 37 -8.34 -0.22 2.85
CA ASN A 37 -7.74 -1.44 3.38
C ASN A 37 -7.41 -1.33 4.89
N HIS A 38 -8.08 -0.43 5.61
CA HIS A 38 -7.83 -0.19 7.04
C HIS A 38 -8.35 -1.31 7.95
N ALA A 39 -9.33 -2.09 7.51
CA ALA A 39 -9.82 -3.21 8.30
C ALA A 39 -8.67 -4.21 8.56
N PRO A 40 -8.47 -4.69 9.81
CA PRO A 40 -7.31 -5.52 10.17
C PRO A 40 -7.07 -6.73 9.27
N LYS A 41 -8.14 -7.36 8.77
CA LYS A 41 -8.10 -8.52 7.87
C LYS A 41 -7.54 -8.20 6.47
N ASP A 42 -7.63 -6.94 6.03
CA ASP A 42 -7.29 -6.50 4.67
C ASP A 42 -5.89 -5.86 4.59
N VAL A 43 -5.28 -5.51 5.73
CA VAL A 43 -3.96 -4.88 5.80
C VAL A 43 -2.88 -5.75 5.16
N ARG A 44 -2.87 -7.06 5.49
CA ARG A 44 -1.86 -8.00 4.99
C ARG A 44 -1.95 -8.17 3.48
N SER A 45 -3.14 -8.43 2.96
CA SER A 45 -3.35 -8.67 1.53
C SER A 45 -3.01 -7.43 0.70
N ALA A 46 -3.30 -6.23 1.23
CA ALA A 46 -2.90 -4.97 0.59
C ALA A 46 -1.37 -4.80 0.52
N CYS A 47 -0.64 -5.13 1.59
CA CYS A 47 0.82 -5.08 1.60
C CYS A 47 1.45 -6.11 0.66
N GLU A 48 0.94 -7.36 0.69
CA GLU A 48 1.39 -8.44 -0.19
C GLU A 48 1.15 -8.11 -1.67
N LEU A 49 0.05 -7.43 -1.99
CA LEU A 49 -0.21 -6.93 -3.33
C LEU A 49 0.82 -5.88 -3.76
N SER A 50 1.19 -4.95 -2.87
CA SER A 50 2.24 -3.98 -3.15
C SER A 50 3.60 -4.64 -3.38
N LEU A 51 3.99 -5.59 -2.52
CA LEU A 51 5.20 -6.38 -2.70
C LEU A 51 5.22 -7.11 -4.05
N LYS A 52 4.09 -7.70 -4.44
CA LYS A 52 3.94 -8.36 -5.74
C LYS A 52 4.12 -7.40 -6.91
N HIS A 53 3.46 -6.24 -6.91
CA HIS A 53 3.60 -5.26 -7.98
C HIS A 53 5.02 -4.71 -8.08
N LEU A 54 5.66 -4.44 -6.93
CA LEU A 54 7.04 -3.97 -6.88
C LEU A 54 8.07 -5.07 -7.20
N GLY A 55 7.67 -6.34 -7.19
CA GLY A 55 8.57 -7.48 -7.37
C GLY A 55 9.56 -7.65 -6.21
N LEU A 56 9.13 -7.35 -4.98
CA LEU A 56 9.97 -7.34 -3.78
C LEU A 56 9.49 -8.36 -2.74
N ASN A 57 10.41 -8.78 -1.87
CA ASN A 57 10.10 -9.63 -0.72
C ASN A 57 9.83 -8.83 0.56
N TYR A 58 10.30 -7.58 0.63
CA TYR A 58 10.10 -6.68 1.78
C TYR A 58 10.10 -5.21 1.35
N LEU A 59 9.47 -4.38 2.18
CA LEU A 59 9.51 -2.92 2.13
C LEU A 59 10.34 -2.42 3.30
N ASP A 60 11.10 -1.35 3.10
CA ASP A 60 11.87 -0.71 4.17
C ASP A 60 10.95 0.09 5.11
N LEU A 61 9.81 0.55 4.58
CA LEU A 61 8.78 1.26 5.34
C LEU A 61 7.40 1.05 4.72
N TYR A 62 6.39 0.83 5.56
CA TYR A 62 4.98 0.79 5.16
C TYR A 62 4.15 1.72 6.04
N LEU A 63 3.41 2.64 5.43
CA LEU A 63 2.69 3.70 6.14
C LEU A 63 1.18 3.59 5.96
N ILE A 64 0.41 4.00 6.98
CA ILE A 64 -1.00 4.35 6.76
C ILE A 64 -1.02 5.65 5.96
N HIS A 65 -1.63 5.66 4.76
CA HIS A 65 -1.56 6.82 3.86
C HIS A 65 -2.32 8.03 4.44
N PHE A 66 -3.52 7.79 5.00
CA PHE A 66 -4.34 8.81 5.64
C PHE A 66 -5.04 8.26 6.87
N PRO A 67 -5.29 9.06 7.91
CA PRO A 67 -6.01 8.63 9.12
C PRO A 67 -7.54 8.58 8.90
N ALA A 68 -8.00 8.06 7.76
CA ALA A 68 -9.42 7.95 7.41
C ALA A 68 -9.67 6.63 6.68
N ALA A 69 -10.60 5.81 7.19
CA ALA A 69 -11.05 4.59 6.54
C ALA A 69 -12.31 4.86 5.73
N PHE A 70 -12.40 4.29 4.52
CA PHE A 70 -13.60 4.39 3.69
C PHE A 70 -13.66 3.26 2.68
N HIS A 71 -14.84 2.99 2.13
CA HIS A 71 -15.00 2.19 0.92
C HIS A 71 -15.73 2.98 -0.18
N GLU A 72 -15.56 2.55 -1.42
CA GLU A 72 -16.28 3.11 -2.57
C GLU A 72 -17.75 2.69 -2.51
N LYS A 73 -18.66 3.65 -2.75
CA LYS A 73 -20.09 3.33 -2.83
C LYS A 73 -20.37 2.42 -4.04
N PRO A 74 -21.43 1.59 -3.99
CA PRO A 74 -21.80 0.71 -5.10
C PRO A 74 -21.91 1.47 -6.44
N GLY A 75 -21.13 1.04 -7.44
CA GLY A 75 -21.14 1.63 -8.78
C GLY A 75 -20.44 2.98 -8.91
N LYS A 76 -19.65 3.39 -7.91
CA LYS A 76 -18.80 4.59 -7.94
C LYS A 76 -17.34 4.18 -7.81
N ASN A 77 -16.46 4.90 -8.49
CA ASN A 77 -15.02 4.84 -8.24
C ASN A 77 -14.63 6.00 -7.33
N TYR A 78 -13.58 5.81 -6.54
CA TYR A 78 -12.99 6.85 -5.73
C TYR A 78 -12.62 8.06 -6.59
N ASP A 79 -13.15 9.23 -6.23
CA ASP A 79 -12.78 10.51 -6.79
C ASP A 79 -12.48 11.48 -5.65
N VAL A 80 -11.23 11.96 -5.60
CA VAL A 80 -10.78 12.92 -4.60
C VAL A 80 -11.54 14.26 -4.69
N CYS A 81 -12.07 14.59 -5.86
CA CYS A 81 -12.86 15.79 -6.11
C CYS A 81 -14.36 15.59 -5.83
N ASP A 82 -14.83 14.35 -5.67
CA ASP A 82 -16.22 14.03 -5.33
C ASP A 82 -16.29 13.17 -4.06
N PRO A 83 -16.42 13.80 -2.87
CA PRO A 83 -16.53 13.08 -1.61
C PRO A 83 -17.81 12.22 -1.51
N CYS A 84 -18.78 12.38 -2.43
CA CYS A 84 -19.95 11.52 -2.45
C CYS A 84 -19.67 10.13 -3.00
N THR A 85 -18.49 9.87 -3.57
CA THR A 85 -18.09 8.56 -4.11
C THR A 85 -17.75 7.51 -3.06
N VAL A 86 -17.52 7.92 -1.81
CA VAL A 86 -17.11 7.03 -0.72
C VAL A 86 -18.06 7.08 0.47
N GLU A 87 -18.01 6.04 1.29
CA GLU A 87 -18.63 5.98 2.61
C GLU A 87 -17.54 5.74 3.66
N TYR A 88 -17.47 6.64 4.65
CA TYR A 88 -16.46 6.58 5.71
C TYR A 88 -16.81 5.52 6.74
N GLU A 89 -15.77 4.83 7.23
CA GLU A 89 -15.90 3.79 8.23
C GLU A 89 -15.20 4.21 9.54
N CYS A 90 -15.79 3.82 10.67
CA CYS A 90 -15.15 3.97 11.96
C CYS A 90 -14.25 2.76 12.26
N GLN A 91 -13.07 2.74 11.64
CA GLN A 91 -12.03 1.74 11.92
C GLN A 91 -10.99 2.28 12.90
N SER A 92 -10.55 1.45 13.85
CA SER A 92 -9.48 1.81 14.76
C SER A 92 -8.12 1.78 14.05
N LEU A 93 -7.47 2.95 13.93
CA LEU A 93 -6.12 3.03 13.40
C LEU A 93 -5.11 2.23 14.23
N GLU A 94 -5.35 2.09 15.53
CA GLU A 94 -4.50 1.28 16.40
C GLU A 94 -4.56 -0.21 16.01
N GLU A 95 -5.76 -0.72 15.69
CA GLU A 95 -5.93 -2.10 15.24
C GLU A 95 -5.32 -2.31 13.86
N THR A 96 -5.50 -1.36 12.94
CA THR A 96 -4.81 -1.35 11.64
C THR A 96 -3.29 -1.41 11.81
N TRP A 97 -2.75 -0.56 12.69
CA TRP A 97 -1.31 -0.46 12.94
C TRP A 97 -0.73 -1.73 13.56
N LYS A 98 -1.42 -2.33 14.53
CA LYS A 98 -0.98 -3.56 15.20
C LYS A 98 -0.75 -4.70 14.21
N VAL A 99 -1.59 -4.82 13.18
CA VAL A 99 -1.40 -5.84 12.13
C VAL A 99 -0.20 -5.52 11.22
N GLY A 100 -0.03 -4.24 10.86
CA GLY A 100 1.05 -3.81 9.96
C GLY A 100 2.47 -4.03 10.50
N PHE A 101 2.67 -3.90 11.81
CA PHE A 101 4.01 -4.04 12.43
C PHE A 101 4.26 -5.39 13.12
N ALA A 102 3.22 -6.11 13.55
CA ALA A 102 3.41 -7.35 14.30
C ALA A 102 3.64 -8.59 13.41
N THR A 103 3.46 -8.52 12.10
CA THR A 103 3.44 -9.73 11.26
C THR A 103 3.96 -9.55 9.83
N ILE A 104 4.46 -8.38 9.45
CA ILE A 104 4.97 -8.10 8.10
C ILE A 104 6.34 -7.44 8.18
N ILE A 105 7.29 -8.16 8.77
CA ILE A 105 8.74 -8.00 8.60
C ILE A 105 9.39 -9.37 8.73
#